data_AF-E7MNH1-F1
#
_entry.id   AF-E7MNH1-F1
#
_cell.length_a   1.000
_cell.length_b   1.000
_cell.length_c   1.000
_cell.angle_alpha   90.00
_cell.angle_beta   90.00
_cell.angle_gamma   90.00
#
_symmetry.space_group_name_H-M   'P 1'
#
loop_
_entity.id
_entity.type
_entity.pdbx_description
1 polymer ?
#
loop_
_entity_poly.entity_id
_entity_poly.type
_entity_poly.pdbx_seq_one_letter_code
_entity_poly.pdbx_strand_id
1 'polypeptide(L)'
;MGMMKKAIDVAEEMLTLCESDNMGIRFQLVSLYAYFEDAMNANRILEKYPGHATSMLMPLSLLYFKLGDLELSKKYLNTLMEINKDFKEFLKYTNSYTVQSFYDDAIRQGYRPNSMGEIIMCLMDSTFLFERADAYFEWVNQICNPKKTKKKKSTTKK
;
A
#
# COMPACT_ATOMS: atom_id res chain seq x y z
N MET A 1 -16.61 20.47 7.87
CA MET A 1 -15.46 19.69 7.34
C MET A 1 -15.22 18.48 8.22
N GLY A 2 -15.16 17.27 7.64
CA GLY A 2 -14.84 16.05 8.38
C GLY A 2 -13.38 16.02 8.84
N MET A 3 -13.07 15.28 9.91
CA MET A 3 -11.73 15.25 10.53
C MET A 3 -10.63 14.85 9.54
N MET A 4 -10.90 13.93 8.61
CA MET A 4 -9.93 13.50 7.59
C MET A 4 -9.59 14.60 6.58
N LYS A 5 -10.52 15.48 6.22
CA LYS A 5 -10.22 16.63 5.34
C LYS A 5 -9.33 17.64 6.06
N LYS A 6 -9.59 17.90 7.35
CA LYS A 6 -8.71 18.73 8.18
C LYS A 6 -7.30 18.13 8.31
N ALA A 7 -7.18 16.80 8.36
CA ALA A 7 -5.88 16.13 8.39
C ALA A 7 -5.07 16.40 7.11
N ILE A 8 -5.73 16.45 5.95
CA ILE A 8 -5.10 16.87 4.69
C ILE A 8 -4.62 18.31 4.81
N ASP A 9 -5.51 19.24 5.19
CA ASP A 9 -5.18 20.67 5.29
C ASP A 9 -3.95 20.90 6.18
N VAL A 10 -3.90 20.24 7.36
CA VAL A 10 -2.77 20.33 8.29
C VAL A 10 -1.50 19.71 7.70
N ALA A 11 -1.60 18.55 7.06
CA ALA A 11 -0.43 17.89 6.49
C ALA A 11 0.16 18.66 5.29
N GLU A 12 -0.68 19.29 4.47
CA GLU A 12 -0.23 20.21 3.41
C GLU A 12 0.44 21.46 3.98
N GLU A 13 -0.10 22.04 5.07
CA GLU A 13 0.53 23.16 5.78
C GLU A 13 1.90 22.74 6.33
N MET A 14 2.03 21.55 6.94
CA MET A 14 3.30 21.03 7.43
C MET A 14 4.35 20.88 6.31
N LEU A 15 3.95 20.41 5.12
CA LEU A 15 4.85 20.35 3.97
C LEU A 15 5.19 21.72 3.38
N THR A 16 4.34 22.72 3.58
CA THR A 16 4.65 24.11 3.21
C THR A 16 5.67 24.71 4.17
N LEU A 17 5.56 24.40 5.47
CA LEU A 17 6.50 24.85 6.49
C LEU A 17 7.85 24.10 6.46
N CYS A 18 7.85 22.85 6.01
CA CYS A 18 9.04 22.01 5.86
C CYS A 18 9.06 21.35 4.48
N GLU A 19 9.45 22.12 3.47
CA GLU A 19 9.43 21.66 2.07
C GLU A 19 10.30 20.43 1.82
N SER A 20 11.39 20.26 2.58
CA SER A 20 12.28 19.10 2.51
C SER A 20 11.68 17.81 3.10
N ASP A 21 10.49 17.90 3.70
CA ASP A 21 9.75 16.79 4.31
C ASP A 21 10.60 15.94 5.27
N ASN A 22 11.24 16.62 6.22
CA ASN A 22 12.13 15.99 7.20
C ASN A 22 11.39 15.02 8.14
N MET A 23 10.06 15.13 8.22
CA MET A 23 9.19 14.31 9.08
C MET A 23 8.48 13.17 8.31
N GLY A 24 8.58 13.12 6.98
CA GLY A 24 7.93 12.07 6.18
C GLY A 24 6.41 12.24 6.04
N ILE A 25 5.89 13.46 6.16
CA ILE A 25 4.47 13.80 6.05
C ILE A 25 3.89 13.42 4.68
N ARG A 26 4.73 13.39 3.64
CA ARG A 26 4.32 12.91 2.30
C ARG A 26 3.70 11.51 2.33
N PHE A 27 4.17 10.62 3.21
CA PHE A 27 3.66 9.25 3.31
C PHE A 27 2.22 9.21 3.84
N GLN A 28 1.92 10.07 4.83
CA GLN A 28 0.56 10.22 5.36
C GLN A 28 -0.36 10.89 4.33
N LEU A 29 0.13 11.92 3.63
CA LEU A 29 -0.65 12.61 2.59
C LEU A 29 -1.05 11.70 1.44
N VAL A 30 -0.13 10.87 0.92
CA VAL A 30 -0.48 9.91 -0.14
C VAL A 30 -1.58 8.96 0.34
N SER A 31 -1.54 8.51 1.58
CA SER A 31 -2.57 7.63 2.16
C SER A 31 -3.91 8.33 2.35
N LEU A 32 -3.90 9.61 2.77
CA LEU A 32 -5.11 10.44 2.87
C LEU A 32 -5.72 10.70 1.49
N TYR A 33 -4.91 11.02 0.47
CA TYR A 33 -5.40 11.17 -0.90
C TYR A 33 -5.94 9.87 -1.46
N ALA A 34 -5.27 8.74 -1.21
CA ALA A 34 -5.75 7.42 -1.58
C ALA A 34 -7.10 7.07 -0.91
N TYR A 35 -7.32 7.54 0.32
CA TYR A 35 -8.59 7.35 1.02
C TYR A 35 -9.75 8.10 0.36
N PHE A 36 -9.51 9.32 -0.13
CA PHE A 36 -10.50 10.13 -0.86
C PHE A 36 -10.52 9.91 -2.37
N GLU A 37 -9.78 8.92 -2.87
CA GLU A 37 -9.69 8.62 -4.31
C GLU A 37 -9.13 9.78 -5.15
N ASP A 38 -8.31 10.64 -4.54
CA ASP A 38 -7.73 11.84 -5.16
C ASP A 38 -6.38 11.53 -5.83
N ALA A 39 -6.45 10.91 -7.01
CA ALA A 39 -5.26 10.60 -7.81
C ALA A 39 -4.44 11.83 -8.22
N MET A 40 -5.10 12.97 -8.45
CA MET A 40 -4.40 14.19 -8.88
C MET A 40 -3.41 14.64 -7.81
N ASN A 41 -3.88 14.78 -6.56
CA ASN A 41 -3.01 15.25 -5.49
C ASN A 41 -2.05 14.15 -5.00
N ALA A 42 -2.43 12.88 -5.03
CA ALA A 42 -1.49 11.78 -4.80
C ALA A 42 -0.30 11.83 -5.77
N ASN A 43 -0.55 12.02 -7.07
CA ASN A 43 0.51 12.11 -8.08
C ASN A 43 1.38 13.36 -7.91
N ARG A 44 0.81 14.51 -7.52
CA ARG A 44 1.59 15.72 -7.20
C ARG A 44 2.61 15.48 -6.10
N ILE A 45 2.23 14.72 -5.07
CA ILE A 45 3.18 14.34 -4.01
C ILE A 45 4.33 13.49 -4.57
N LEU A 46 4.05 12.56 -5.49
CA LEU A 46 5.08 11.72 -6.11
C LEU A 46 6.02 12.52 -7.01
N GLU A 47 5.51 13.49 -7.75
CA GLU A 47 6.31 14.38 -8.60
C GLU A 47 7.24 15.26 -7.75
N LYS A 48 6.72 15.80 -6.65
CA LYS A 48 7.48 16.69 -5.76
C LYS A 48 8.52 15.93 -4.93
N TYR A 49 8.21 14.72 -4.49
CA TYR A 49 9.05 13.91 -3.62
C TYR A 49 9.43 12.59 -4.31
N PRO A 50 10.46 12.59 -5.17
CA PRO A 50 10.88 11.39 -5.87
C PRO A 50 11.43 10.37 -4.87
N GLY A 51 10.98 9.12 -5.02
CA GLY A 51 11.38 8.03 -4.15
C GLY A 51 10.23 7.06 -3.97
N HIS A 52 10.45 5.79 -4.33
CA HIS A 52 9.47 4.75 -4.13
C HIS A 52 9.75 4.06 -2.81
N ALA A 53 8.92 4.34 -1.80
CA ALA A 53 8.91 3.65 -0.52
C ALA A 53 7.66 2.78 -0.39
N THR A 54 7.71 1.75 0.45
CA THR A 54 6.56 0.88 0.75
C THR A 54 5.35 1.72 1.14
N SER A 55 5.57 2.73 1.99
CA SER A 55 4.55 3.65 2.51
C SER A 55 3.91 4.57 1.46
N MET A 56 4.45 4.64 0.23
CA MET A 56 3.79 5.34 -0.90
C MET A 56 3.19 4.35 -1.89
N LEU A 57 3.92 3.29 -2.23
CA LEU A 57 3.49 2.35 -3.27
C LEU A 57 2.24 1.55 -2.85
N MET A 58 2.13 1.18 -1.58
CA MET A 58 0.99 0.39 -1.10
C MET A 58 -0.32 1.20 -1.16
N PRO A 59 -0.39 2.44 -0.65
CA PRO A 59 -1.57 3.29 -0.85
C PRO A 59 -1.89 3.59 -2.32
N LEU A 60 -0.89 3.81 -3.17
CA LEU A 60 -1.11 4.07 -4.60
C LEU A 60 -1.70 2.86 -5.33
N SER A 61 -1.19 1.67 -5.05
CA SER A 61 -1.73 0.46 -5.64
C SER A 61 -3.20 0.27 -5.24
N LEU A 62 -3.55 0.51 -3.98
CA LEU A 62 -4.94 0.49 -3.51
C LEU A 62 -5.79 1.62 -4.13
N LEU A 63 -5.25 2.83 -4.28
CA LEU A 63 -5.95 3.96 -4.92
C LEU A 63 -6.38 3.60 -6.35
N TYR A 64 -5.45 3.16 -7.18
CA TYR A 64 -5.77 2.82 -8.56
C TYR A 64 -6.64 1.57 -8.68
N PHE A 65 -6.56 0.65 -7.72
CA PHE A 65 -7.52 -0.45 -7.62
C PHE A 65 -8.94 0.06 -7.38
N LYS A 66 -9.14 0.99 -6.43
CA LYS A 66 -10.44 1.61 -6.15
C LYS A 66 -11.00 2.37 -7.36
N LEU A 67 -10.13 3.07 -8.09
CA LEU A 67 -10.50 3.79 -9.32
C LEU A 67 -10.79 2.87 -10.52
N GLY A 68 -10.54 1.56 -10.39
CA GLY A 68 -10.73 0.59 -11.47
C GLY A 68 -9.60 0.54 -12.50
N ASP A 69 -8.53 1.32 -12.33
CA ASP A 69 -7.32 1.25 -13.15
C ASP A 69 -6.39 0.12 -12.64
N LEU A 70 -6.79 -1.11 -12.96
CA LEU A 70 -6.09 -2.31 -12.50
C LEU A 70 -4.68 -2.45 -13.10
N GLU A 71 -4.44 -1.89 -14.28
CA GLU A 71 -3.11 -1.92 -14.91
C GLU A 71 -2.14 -1.04 -14.15
N LEU A 72 -2.54 0.19 -13.81
CA LEU A 72 -1.70 1.10 -13.03
C LEU A 72 -1.57 0.64 -11.58
N SER A 73 -2.63 0.13 -10.97
CA SER A 73 -2.58 -0.52 -9.65
C SER A 73 -1.54 -1.63 -9.62
N LYS A 74 -1.55 -2.50 -10.64
CA LYS A 74 -0.60 -3.62 -10.76
C LYS A 74 0.82 -3.14 -11.03
N LYS A 75 1.01 -2.03 -11.77
CA LYS A 75 2.33 -1.41 -11.94
C LYS A 75 2.93 -1.00 -10.60
N TYR A 76 2.17 -0.30 -9.76
CA TYR A 76 2.64 0.07 -8.41
C TYR A 76 2.88 -1.14 -7.51
N LEU A 77 2.03 -2.17 -7.59
CA LEU A 77 2.20 -3.44 -6.89
C LEU A 77 3.50 -4.16 -7.30
N ASN A 78 3.80 -4.20 -8.60
CA ASN A 78 5.04 -4.80 -9.09
C ASN A 78 6.27 -4.06 -8.56
N THR A 79 6.28 -2.72 -8.64
CA THR A 79 7.35 -1.91 -8.06
C THR A 79 7.48 -2.15 -6.56
N LEU A 80 6.36 -2.30 -5.83
CA LEU A 80 6.36 -2.61 -4.40
C LEU A 80 7.05 -3.95 -4.12
N MET A 81 6.71 -4.99 -4.87
CA MET A 81 7.33 -6.32 -4.73
C MET A 81 8.80 -6.35 -5.14
N GLU A 82 9.23 -5.45 -6.04
CA GLU A 82 10.63 -5.32 -6.44
C GLU A 82 11.47 -4.70 -5.33
N ILE A 83 10.99 -3.63 -4.69
CA ILE A 83 11.75 -2.94 -3.64
C ILE A 83 11.64 -3.64 -2.29
N ASN A 84 10.48 -4.20 -1.93
CA ASN A 84 10.22 -4.84 -0.65
C ASN A 84 9.87 -6.32 -0.85
N LYS A 85 10.90 -7.16 -0.75
CA LYS A 85 10.80 -8.61 -0.98
C LYS A 85 9.93 -9.33 0.04
N ASP A 86 9.76 -8.74 1.23
CA ASP A 86 8.94 -9.29 2.31
C ASP A 86 7.43 -9.18 2.01
N PHE A 87 7.03 -8.37 1.03
CA PHE A 87 5.61 -8.18 0.69
C PHE A 87 4.92 -9.49 0.28
N LYS A 88 5.60 -10.38 -0.45
CA LYS A 88 5.04 -11.69 -0.81
C LYS A 88 4.83 -12.58 0.40
N GLU A 89 5.71 -12.49 1.39
CA GLU A 89 5.58 -13.23 2.64
C GLU A 89 4.42 -12.66 3.46
N PHE A 90 4.31 -11.33 3.55
CA PHE A 90 3.22 -10.63 4.21
C PHE A 90 1.84 -11.08 3.71
N LEU A 91 1.66 -11.25 2.40
CA LEU A 91 0.38 -11.67 1.80
C LEU A 91 -0.16 -13.01 2.33
N LYS A 92 0.70 -13.88 2.89
CA LYS A 92 0.26 -15.13 3.53
C LYS A 92 -0.48 -14.89 4.85
N TYR A 93 -0.29 -13.72 5.45
CA TYR A 93 -0.82 -13.36 6.77
C TYR A 93 -1.98 -12.37 6.72
N THR A 94 -2.36 -11.84 5.56
CA THR A 94 -3.42 -10.82 5.42
C THR A 94 -4.79 -11.28 5.94
N ASN A 95 -5.02 -12.60 6.02
CA ASN A 95 -6.25 -13.19 6.55
C ASN A 95 -6.13 -13.69 8.01
N SER A 96 -5.11 -13.25 8.75
CA SER A 96 -4.80 -13.76 10.09
C SER A 96 -4.65 -12.65 11.13
N TYR A 97 -4.96 -12.95 12.39
CA TYR A 97 -4.75 -12.07 13.55
C TYR A 97 -3.26 -11.75 13.85
N THR A 98 -2.33 -12.18 12.98
CA THR A 98 -0.87 -12.16 13.17
C THR A 98 -0.23 -10.78 12.97
N VAL A 99 -1.00 -9.78 12.50
CA VAL A 99 -0.48 -8.42 12.23
C VAL A 99 0.09 -7.76 13.50
N GLN A 100 -0.53 -7.98 14.66
CA GLN A 100 -0.07 -7.39 15.92
C GLN A 100 1.31 -7.91 16.36
N SER A 101 1.58 -9.21 16.19
CA SER A 101 2.90 -9.76 16.54
C SER A 101 4.01 -9.23 15.64
N PHE A 102 3.72 -8.99 14.35
CA PHE A 102 4.70 -8.37 13.46
C PHE A 102 4.97 -6.91 13.83
N TYR A 103 4.00 -6.19 14.40
CA TYR A 103 4.19 -4.83 14.86
C TYR A 103 5.15 -4.76 16.06
N ASP A 104 4.95 -5.63 17.06
CA ASP A 104 5.82 -5.66 18.24
C ASP A 104 7.27 -5.98 17.86
N ASP A 105 7.47 -6.88 16.89
CA ASP A 105 8.77 -7.20 16.33
C ASP A 105 9.36 -6.03 15.51
N ALA A 106 8.53 -5.32 14.74
CA ALA A 106 8.95 -4.14 13.99
C ALA A 106 9.43 -3.02 14.92
N ILE A 107 8.71 -2.75 16.02
CA ILE A 107 9.14 -1.78 17.04
C ILE A 107 10.48 -2.19 17.63
N ARG A 108 10.63 -3.47 18.03
CA ARG A 108 11.86 -3.95 18.66
C ARG A 108 13.09 -3.82 17.77
N GLN A 109 12.92 -4.00 16.46
CA GLN A 109 14.02 -3.95 15.49
C GLN A 109 14.36 -2.53 15.00
N GLY A 110 13.51 -1.56 15.30
CA GLY A 110 13.60 -0.20 14.79
C GLY A 110 13.22 -0.09 13.30
N TYR A 111 13.14 1.14 12.80
CA TYR A 111 12.78 1.39 11.41
C TYR A 111 13.81 0.82 10.44
N ARG A 112 13.34 0.04 9.46
CA ARG A 112 14.15 -0.52 8.37
C ARG A 112 13.40 -0.34 7.05
N PRO A 113 13.93 0.46 6.10
CA PRO A 113 13.34 0.59 4.78
C PRO A 113 13.22 -0.77 4.09
N ASN A 114 12.17 -0.93 3.29
CA ASN A 114 11.92 -2.08 2.42
C ASN A 114 11.88 -3.43 3.17
N SER A 115 11.29 -3.42 4.37
CA SER A 115 11.18 -4.61 5.22
C SER A 115 9.73 -4.95 5.55
N MET A 116 9.51 -6.12 6.15
CA MET A 116 8.25 -6.48 6.81
C MET A 116 7.78 -5.38 7.78
N GLY A 117 8.71 -4.81 8.56
CA GLY A 117 8.37 -3.75 9.51
C GLY A 117 7.77 -2.51 8.83
N GLU A 118 8.31 -2.09 7.68
CA GLU A 118 7.76 -0.96 6.92
C GLU A 118 6.36 -1.24 6.38
N ILE A 119 6.08 -2.49 5.97
CA ILE A 119 4.73 -2.91 5.55
C ILE A 119 3.75 -2.76 6.70
N ILE A 120 4.10 -3.27 7.88
CA ILE A 120 3.23 -3.21 9.06
C ILE A 120 3.01 -1.78 9.53
N MET A 121 4.08 -0.97 9.57
CA MET A 121 3.97 0.45 9.90
C MET A 121 3.04 1.19 8.93
N CYS A 122 3.17 0.95 7.62
CA CYS A 122 2.28 1.55 6.62
C CYS A 122 0.80 1.18 6.86
N LEU A 123 0.50 -0.09 7.18
CA LEU A 123 -0.86 -0.53 7.49
C LEU A 123 -1.40 0.12 8.76
N MET A 124 -0.56 0.29 9.79
CA MET A 124 -0.98 0.87 11.06
C MET A 124 -1.15 2.38 10.98
N ASP A 125 -0.18 3.08 10.40
CA ASP A 125 -0.25 4.54 10.19
C ASP A 125 -1.41 4.92 9.26
N SER A 126 -1.83 3.99 8.39
CA SER A 126 -2.90 4.20 7.41
C SER A 126 -4.05 3.22 7.58
N THR A 127 -4.37 2.81 8.82
CA THR A 127 -5.45 1.84 9.08
C THR A 127 -6.79 2.32 8.50
N PHE A 128 -7.05 3.64 8.55
CA PHE A 128 -8.24 4.25 7.95
C PHE A 128 -8.40 3.96 6.44
N LEU A 129 -7.29 3.71 5.73
CA LEU A 129 -7.28 3.37 4.32
C LEU A 129 -7.45 1.86 4.09
N PHE A 130 -6.78 1.03 4.89
CA PHE A 130 -6.68 -0.41 4.66
C PHE A 130 -7.72 -1.27 5.40
N GLU A 131 -8.42 -0.74 6.41
CA GLU A 131 -9.42 -1.48 7.21
C GLU A 131 -10.52 -2.13 6.35
N ARG A 132 -10.82 -1.58 5.16
CA ARG A 132 -11.84 -2.09 4.23
C ARG A 132 -11.26 -2.48 2.87
N ALA A 133 -9.99 -2.87 2.84
CA ALA A 133 -9.28 -3.22 1.61
C ALA A 133 -9.26 -4.74 1.31
N ASP A 134 -10.20 -5.52 1.87
CA ASP A 134 -10.24 -6.98 1.69
C ASP A 134 -10.26 -7.40 0.21
N ALA A 135 -11.12 -6.76 -0.59
CA ALA A 135 -11.21 -7.04 -2.03
C ALA A 135 -9.89 -6.75 -2.77
N TYR A 136 -9.16 -5.71 -2.34
CA TYR A 136 -7.84 -5.40 -2.87
C TYR A 136 -6.83 -6.48 -2.48
N PHE A 137 -6.75 -6.87 -1.21
CA PHE A 137 -5.82 -7.91 -0.77
C PHE A 137 -6.14 -9.29 -1.37
N GLU A 138 -7.41 -9.60 -1.61
CA GLU A 138 -7.81 -10.80 -2.35
C GLU A 138 -7.31 -10.73 -3.80
N TRP A 139 -7.53 -9.61 -4.50
CA TRP A 139 -7.06 -9.39 -5.86
C TRP A 139 -5.51 -9.46 -5.97
N VAL A 140 -4.80 -8.81 -5.05
CA VAL A 140 -3.33 -8.90 -4.97
C VAL A 140 -2.88 -10.35 -4.78
N ASN A 141 -3.54 -11.09 -3.88
CA ASN A 141 -3.23 -12.51 -3.67
C ASN A 141 -3.44 -13.36 -4.93
N GLN A 142 -4.46 -13.09 -5.73
CA GLN A 142 -4.69 -13.78 -7.01
C GLN A 142 -3.57 -13.51 -8.03
N ILE A 143 -3.05 -12.28 -8.07
CA ILE A 143 -1.93 -11.90 -8.93
C ILE A 143 -0.63 -12.58 -8.49
N CYS A 144 -0.34 -12.57 -7.19
CA CYS A 144 0.91 -13.09 -6.64
C CYS A 144 0.94 -14.63 -6.57
N ASN A 145 -0.23 -15.25 -6.38
CA ASN A 145 -0.39 -16.69 -6.24
C ASN A 145 -1.43 -17.23 -7.24
N PRO A 146 -1.16 -17.17 -8.56
CA PRO A 146 -2.11 -17.62 -9.56
C PRO A 146 -2.37 -19.11 -9.35
N LYS A 147 -3.62 -19.49 -9.04
CA LYS A 147 -4.02 -20.89 -8.97
C LYS A 147 -3.69 -21.52 -10.33
N LYS A 148 -2.82 -22.54 -10.35
CA LYS A 148 -2.61 -23.35 -11.55
C LYS A 148 -3.95 -23.93 -11.96
N THR A 149 -4.57 -23.39 -13.01
CA THR A 149 -5.73 -24.03 -13.64
C THR A 149 -5.29 -25.42 -14.06
N LYS A 150 -5.80 -26.47 -13.40
CA LYS A 150 -5.64 -27.85 -13.87
C LYS A 150 -6.18 -27.87 -15.30
N LYS A 151 -5.30 -27.99 -16.31
CA LYS A 151 -5.72 -28.32 -17.67
C LYS A 151 -6.62 -29.54 -17.56
N LYS A 152 -7.92 -29.40 -17.87
CA LYS A 152 -8.79 -30.56 -18.12
C LYS A 152 -8.11 -31.34 -19.24
N LYS A 153 -7.51 -32.49 -18.93
CA LYS A 153 -7.12 -33.46 -19.96
C LYS A 153 -8.41 -33.80 -20.69
N SER A 154 -8.53 -33.38 -21.95
CA SER A 154 -9.55 -33.89 -22.84
C SER A 154 -9.28 -35.38 -23.03
N THR A 155 -10.03 -36.21 -22.32
CA THR A 155 -10.17 -37.62 -22.65
C THR A 155 -10.94 -37.71 -23.96
N THR A 156 -10.22 -37.59 -25.07
CA THR A 156 -10.72 -38.03 -26.37
C THR A 156 -10.73 -39.56 -26.36
N LYS A 157 -11.87 -40.14 -26.01
CA LYS A 157 -12.21 -41.52 -26.38
C LYS A 157 -12.96 -41.46 -27.71
N LYS A 158 -12.33 -41.92 -28.78
CA LYS A 158 -12.95 -42.73 -29.82
C LYS A 158 -11.84 -43.42 -30.62
#